data_AF-A0A2M6WNV6-F1
#
_entry.id   AF-A0A2M6WNV6-F1
#
_cell.length_a   1.000
_cell.length_b   1.000
_cell.length_c   1.000
_cell.angle_alpha   90.00
_cell.angle_beta   90.00
_cell.angle_gamma   90.00
#
_symmetry.space_group_name_H-M   'P 1'
#
loop_
_entity.id
_entity.type
_entity.pdbx_description
1 polymer ?
#
loop_
_entity_poly.entity_id
_entity_poly.type
_entity_poly.pdbx_seq_one_letter_code
_entity_poly.pdbx_strand_id
1 'polypeptide(L)'
;MKLTIREEQLNEAPESFLHHSGWALIHDRRRDVSSFVKRLGSGFYPRLHLYVDSQNGLVTFNMHLDQKETSYEGGHMHSAEYDNELVVGEIAAIKASLGIDSGATKTQTPVTTPDSSVSISKPQYNQSNFAADLAELKSVKPKTFWQRLLGL
;
A
#
# COMPACT_ATOMS: atom_id res chain seq x y z
N MET A 1 -4.40 -8.74 12.41
CA MET A 1 -3.05 -8.36 12.82
C MET A 1 -3.03 -6.88 13.17
N LYS A 2 -2.32 -6.50 14.23
CA LYS A 2 -2.20 -5.12 14.69
C LYS A 2 -0.75 -4.67 14.59
N LEU A 3 -0.51 -3.50 14.00
CA LEU A 3 0.77 -2.82 13.97
C LEU A 3 0.61 -1.47 14.66
N THR A 4 1.40 -1.22 15.70
CA THR A 4 1.43 0.08 16.37
C THR A 4 2.82 0.69 16.21
N ILE A 5 2.86 1.95 15.79
CA ILE A 5 4.08 2.72 15.56
C ILE A 5 3.94 4.10 16.19
N ARG A 6 5.04 4.82 16.37
CA ARG A 6 4.97 6.22 16.79
C ARG A 6 4.67 7.11 15.60
N GLU A 7 3.82 8.11 15.79
CA GLU A 7 3.40 9.07 14.76
C GLU A 7 4.61 9.84 14.20
N GLU A 8 5.61 10.13 15.03
CA GLU A 8 6.88 10.74 14.62
C GLU A 8 7.67 9.92 13.59
N GLN A 9 7.38 8.62 13.45
CA GLN A 9 8.02 7.75 12.45
C GLN A 9 7.33 7.84 11.09
N LEU A 10 6.18 8.50 11.02
CA LEU A 10 5.48 8.76 9.77
C LEU A 10 5.97 10.06 9.16
N ASN A 11 6.44 10.01 7.92
CA ASN A 11 6.83 11.21 7.16
C ASN A 11 5.62 12.01 6.65
N GLU A 12 4.43 11.41 6.67
CA GLU A 12 3.17 11.98 6.20
C GLU A 12 1.99 11.49 7.04
N ALA A 13 0.82 12.10 6.91
CA ALA A 13 -0.39 11.61 7.56
C ALA A 13 -0.70 10.16 7.12
N PRO A 14 -1.15 9.29 8.05
CA PRO A 14 -1.38 7.88 7.75
C PRO A 14 -2.41 7.67 6.62
N GLU A 15 -3.39 8.57 6.49
CA GLU A 15 -4.37 8.55 5.40
C GLU A 15 -3.71 8.79 4.04
N SER A 16 -2.82 9.80 3.95
CA SER A 16 -2.07 10.09 2.72
C SER A 16 -1.20 8.91 2.31
N PHE A 17 -0.47 8.32 3.27
CA PHE A 17 0.32 7.11 3.05
C PHE A 17 -0.51 5.95 2.50
N LEU A 18 -1.70 5.73 3.05
CA LEU A 18 -2.61 4.67 2.62
C LEU A 18 -3.16 4.93 1.21
N HIS A 19 -3.48 6.18 0.88
CA HIS A 19 -3.88 6.55 -0.47
C HIS A 19 -2.78 6.26 -1.51
N HIS A 20 -1.52 6.60 -1.20
CA HIS A 20 -0.39 6.33 -2.11
C HIS A 20 -0.07 4.83 -2.24
N SER A 21 -0.34 4.03 -1.20
CA SER A 21 -0.11 2.57 -1.20
C SER A 21 -1.27 1.75 -1.79
N GLY A 22 -2.28 2.42 -2.37
CA GLY A 22 -3.36 1.77 -3.12
C GLY A 22 -4.54 1.31 -2.25
N TRP A 23 -4.66 1.84 -1.04
CA TRP A 23 -5.83 1.63 -0.19
C TRP A 23 -6.94 2.63 -0.52
N ALA A 24 -8.17 2.15 -0.52
CA ALA A 24 -9.36 2.96 -0.71
C ALA A 24 -10.02 3.29 0.62
N LEU A 25 -10.31 4.56 0.87
CA LEU A 25 -11.06 5.00 2.05
C LEU A 25 -12.54 4.61 1.93
N ILE A 26 -13.06 4.00 2.99
CA ILE A 26 -14.48 3.76 3.23
C ILE A 26 -14.86 4.49 4.52
N HIS A 27 -15.89 5.31 4.42
CA HIS A 27 -16.45 6.02 5.56
C HIS A 27 -17.85 5.48 5.88
N ASP A 28 -17.98 4.81 7.04
CA ASP A 28 -19.27 4.33 7.54
C ASP A 28 -20.02 5.50 8.21
N ARG A 29 -20.94 6.11 7.45
CA ARG A 29 -21.77 7.23 7.92
C ARG A 29 -22.64 6.90 9.14
N ARG A 30 -22.94 5.62 9.39
CA ARG A 30 -23.78 5.24 10.53
C ARG A 30 -23.02 5.23 11.84
N ARG A 31 -21.73 4.90 11.77
CA ARG A 31 -20.83 4.83 12.93
C ARG A 31 -19.87 6.01 13.02
N ASP A 32 -19.83 6.84 11.98
CA ASP A 32 -18.85 7.91 11.79
C ASP A 32 -17.39 7.40 11.87
N VAL A 33 -17.17 6.17 11.37
CA VAL A 33 -15.87 5.52 11.39
C VAL A 33 -15.31 5.43 9.98
N SER A 34 -14.11 5.95 9.81
CA SER A 34 -13.31 5.81 8.59
C SER A 34 -12.44 4.56 8.67
N SER A 35 -12.34 3.86 7.55
CA SER A 35 -11.55 2.64 7.40
C SER A 35 -11.03 2.51 5.99
N PHE A 36 -10.05 1.66 5.77
CA PHE A 36 -9.38 1.50 4.48
C PHE A 36 -9.56 0.08 3.97
N VAL A 37 -9.73 -0.08 2.66
CA VAL A 37 -9.80 -1.39 2.04
C VAL A 37 -8.84 -1.54 0.86
N LYS A 38 -8.34 -2.76 0.69
CA LYS A 38 -7.58 -3.18 -0.50
C LYS A 38 -8.20 -4.45 -1.05
N ARG A 39 -8.78 -4.36 -2.25
CA ARG A 39 -9.43 -5.50 -2.92
C ARG A 39 -8.37 -6.45 -3.48
N LEU A 40 -8.56 -7.74 -3.28
CA LEU A 40 -7.64 -8.77 -3.80
C LEU A 40 -8.12 -9.37 -5.13
N GLY A 41 -9.34 -9.05 -5.56
CA GLY A 41 -9.93 -9.50 -6.82
C GLY A 41 -10.93 -8.50 -7.40
N SER A 42 -11.63 -8.91 -8.45
CA SER A 42 -12.65 -8.08 -9.13
C SER A 42 -13.96 -7.98 -8.35
N GLY A 43 -14.24 -8.91 -7.43
CA GLY A 43 -15.43 -8.95 -6.59
C GLY A 43 -15.36 -8.01 -5.38
N PHE A 44 -16.41 -8.05 -4.56
CA PHE A 44 -16.46 -7.34 -3.26
C PHE A 44 -15.55 -7.97 -2.20
N TYR A 45 -15.38 -9.30 -2.27
CA TYR A 45 -14.52 -10.11 -1.41
C TYR A 45 -13.67 -11.05 -2.30
N PRO A 46 -12.49 -11.50 -1.84
CA PRO A 46 -11.86 -11.12 -0.58
C PRO A 46 -11.21 -9.72 -0.63
N ARG A 47 -11.19 -9.04 0.52
CA ARG A 47 -10.57 -7.72 0.68
C ARG A 47 -9.83 -7.64 2.01
N LEU A 48 -8.73 -6.90 2.04
CA LEU A 48 -8.10 -6.49 3.30
C LEU A 48 -8.83 -5.27 3.82
N HIS A 49 -9.19 -5.28 5.11
CA HIS A 49 -9.84 -4.18 5.79
C HIS A 49 -8.93 -3.70 6.92
N LEU A 50 -8.64 -2.41 6.91
CA LEU A 50 -7.69 -1.74 7.79
C LEU A 50 -8.38 -0.59 8.53
N TYR A 51 -8.33 -0.63 9.86
CA TYR A 51 -8.66 0.49 10.72
C TYR A 51 -7.39 1.20 11.16
N VAL A 52 -7.41 2.53 11.13
CA VAL A 52 -6.33 3.40 11.59
C VAL A 52 -6.86 4.15 12.81
N ASP A 53 -6.17 4.04 13.93
CA ASP A 53 -6.48 4.78 15.15
C ASP A 53 -5.21 5.50 15.62
N SER A 54 -5.32 6.81 15.81
CA SER A 54 -4.21 7.69 16.21
C SER A 54 -4.50 8.24 17.59
N GLN A 55 -3.74 7.80 18.60
CA GLN A 55 -3.91 8.22 20.00
C GLN A 55 -2.56 8.40 20.67
N ASN A 56 -2.40 9.50 21.42
CA ASN A 56 -1.21 9.77 22.25
C ASN A 56 0.12 9.68 21.48
N GLY A 57 0.15 10.15 20.22
CA GLY A 57 1.35 10.07 19.35
C GLY A 57 1.68 8.65 18.88
N LEU A 58 0.75 7.70 19.02
CA LEU A 58 0.84 6.36 18.48
C LEU A 58 -0.21 6.18 17.39
N VAL A 59 0.20 5.58 16.27
CA VAL A 59 -0.69 5.18 15.18
C VAL A 59 -0.80 3.67 15.18
N THR A 60 -2.04 3.18 15.26
CA THR A 60 -2.39 1.76 15.24
C THR A 60 -3.09 1.40 13.95
N PHE A 61 -2.47 0.51 13.19
CA PHE A 61 -3.03 -0.15 12.02
C PHE A 61 -3.59 -1.52 12.42
N ASN A 62 -4.91 -1.68 12.41
CA ASN A 62 -5.58 -2.94 12.69
C ASN A 62 -6.17 -3.53 11.41
N MET A 63 -5.55 -4.61 10.91
CA MET A 63 -5.85 -5.20 9.62
C MET A 63 -6.41 -6.62 9.73
N HIS A 64 -7.41 -6.93 8.93
CA HIS A 64 -7.98 -8.28 8.78
C HIS A 64 -8.36 -8.58 7.32
N LEU A 65 -8.43 -9.87 7.00
CA LEU A 65 -8.93 -10.34 5.71
C LEU A 65 -10.43 -10.64 5.82
N ASP A 66 -11.22 -9.93 5.03
CA ASP A 66 -12.63 -10.25 4.81
C ASP A 66 -12.76 -11.22 3.63
N GLN A 67 -13.27 -12.43 3.86
CA GLN A 67 -13.51 -13.40 2.78
C GLN A 67 -14.95 -13.39 2.23
N LYS A 68 -15.93 -12.93 3.01
CA LYS A 68 -17.34 -12.91 2.61
C LYS A 68 -18.09 -11.76 3.28
N GLU A 69 -19.25 -11.44 2.71
CA GLU A 69 -20.19 -10.47 3.29
C GLU A 69 -20.75 -10.96 4.63
N THR A 70 -20.95 -10.03 5.57
CA THR A 70 -21.64 -10.33 6.83
C THR A 70 -23.13 -10.54 6.55
N SER A 71 -23.61 -11.78 6.68
CA SER A 71 -25.04 -12.07 6.75
C SER A 71 -25.55 -11.76 8.17
N TYR A 72 -26.12 -10.58 8.38
CA TYR A 72 -26.74 -10.25 9.67
C TYR A 72 -28.16 -10.82 9.77
N GLU A 73 -28.26 -12.02 10.32
CA GLU A 73 -29.34 -12.45 11.22
C GLU A 73 -28.69 -13.26 12.35
N GLY A 74 -28.38 -12.61 13.49
CA GLY A 74 -27.98 -13.28 14.75
C GLY A 74 -26.64 -14.03 14.80
N GLY A 75 -25.84 -14.04 13.74
CA GLY A 75 -24.61 -14.86 13.64
C GLY A 75 -23.30 -14.11 13.86
N HIS A 76 -22.35 -14.81 14.48
CA HIS A 76 -21.03 -14.34 14.93
C HIS A 76 -20.25 -13.47 13.94
N MET A 77 -19.65 -12.41 14.51
CA MET A 77 -18.66 -11.51 13.92
C MET A 77 -17.59 -12.32 13.17
N HIS A 78 -17.45 -12.03 11.88
CA HIS A 78 -16.51 -12.55 10.87
C HIS A 78 -15.50 -13.63 11.30
N SER A 79 -15.32 -14.64 10.45
CA SER A 79 -14.06 -15.42 10.41
C SER A 79 -12.92 -14.49 9.97
N ALA A 80 -12.52 -13.56 10.84
CA ALA A 80 -11.39 -12.68 10.63
C ALA A 80 -10.12 -13.54 10.68
N GLU A 81 -9.60 -13.88 9.49
CA GLU A 81 -8.32 -14.56 9.40
C GLU A 81 -7.22 -13.52 9.61
N TYR A 82 -6.69 -13.50 10.81
CA TYR A 82 -5.56 -12.64 11.17
C TYR A 82 -4.20 -13.25 10.80
N ASP A 83 -4.16 -14.56 10.54
CA ASP A 83 -2.97 -15.40 10.34
C ASP A 83 -2.78 -15.89 8.88
N ASN A 84 -3.37 -15.19 7.93
CA ASN A 84 -3.16 -15.48 6.51
C ASN A 84 -1.82 -14.86 6.05
N GLU A 85 -1.02 -15.59 5.28
CA GLU A 85 0.27 -15.11 4.72
C GLU A 85 0.13 -13.75 4.02
N LEU A 86 -1.03 -13.49 3.42
CA LEU A 86 -1.37 -12.21 2.79
C LEU A 86 -1.39 -11.04 3.78
N VAL A 87 -1.95 -11.23 4.97
CA VAL A 87 -2.03 -10.20 6.01
C VAL A 87 -0.64 -9.90 6.56
N VAL A 88 0.18 -10.93 6.73
CA VAL A 88 1.58 -10.81 7.19
C VAL A 88 2.42 -10.07 6.15
N GLY A 89 2.32 -10.47 4.88
CA GLY A 89 3.05 -9.85 3.77
C GLY A 89 2.72 -8.37 3.61
N GLU A 90 1.44 -8.00 3.71
CA GLU A 90 1.03 -6.60 3.58
C GLU A 90 1.49 -5.75 4.80
N ILE A 91 1.45 -6.29 6.02
CA ILE A 91 2.03 -5.60 7.19
C ILE A 91 3.55 -5.41 7.01
N ALA A 92 4.25 -6.41 6.47
CA ALA A 92 5.67 -6.29 6.18
C ALA A 92 5.95 -5.24 5.10
N ALA A 93 5.11 -5.15 4.07
CA ALA A 93 5.18 -4.12 3.05
C ALA A 93 4.98 -2.71 3.64
N ILE A 94 3.97 -2.52 4.50
CA ILE A 94 3.75 -1.25 5.20
C ILE A 94 4.98 -0.89 6.04
N LYS A 95 5.53 -1.82 6.82
CA LYS A 95 6.75 -1.57 7.61
C LYS A 95 7.93 -1.15 6.74
N ALA A 96 8.15 -1.84 5.61
CA ALA A 96 9.22 -1.54 4.68
C ALA A 96 9.05 -0.15 4.03
N SER A 97 7.83 0.20 3.62
CA SER A 97 7.54 1.53 3.05
C SER A 97 7.69 2.65 4.07
N LEU A 98 7.42 2.39 5.35
CA LEU A 98 7.64 3.34 6.43
C LEU A 98 9.11 3.44 6.87
N GLY A 99 10.01 2.63 6.31
CA GLY A 99 11.41 2.57 6.73
C GLY A 99 11.57 2.10 8.18
N ILE A 100 10.55 1.45 8.73
CA ILE A 100 10.57 0.88 10.07
C ILE A 100 11.24 -0.49 9.94
N ASP A 101 12.56 -0.45 9.80
CA ASP A 101 13.38 -1.62 10.03
C ASP A 101 13.13 -2.02 11.48
N SER A 102 12.35 -3.09 11.65
CA SER A 102 12.24 -3.76 12.93
C SER A 102 13.68 -4.02 13.37
N GLY A 103 14.08 -3.58 14.57
CA GLY A 103 15.41 -3.81 15.13
C GLY A 103 15.68 -5.30 15.35
N ALA A 104 15.78 -6.05 14.26
CA ALA A 104 16.13 -7.44 14.15
C ALA A 104 17.39 -7.46 13.27
N THR A 105 18.51 -7.60 13.96
CA THR A 105 19.82 -7.97 13.42
C THR A 105 19.71 -8.80 12.14
N LYS A 106 20.32 -8.29 11.06
CA LYS A 106 20.73 -9.08 9.90
C LYS A 106 21.48 -10.31 10.40
N THR A 107 20.89 -11.50 10.23
CA THR A 107 21.68 -12.71 9.97
C THR A 107 21.32 -13.13 8.57
N GLN A 108 22.14 -12.64 7.63
CA GLN A 108 22.25 -13.20 6.30
C GLN A 108 22.86 -14.60 6.45
N THR A 109 22.11 -15.64 6.14
CA THR A 109 22.68 -16.92 5.71
C THR A 109 23.01 -16.80 4.22
N PRO A 110 24.27 -17.05 3.79
CA PRO A 110 24.63 -17.11 2.38
C PRO A 110 24.44 -18.54 1.87
N VAL A 111 23.75 -18.71 0.72
CA VAL A 111 23.72 -19.88 -0.20
C VAL A 111 22.38 -19.81 -0.97
N THR A 112 22.24 -19.93 -2.29
CA THR A 112 23.14 -20.08 -3.45
C THR A 112 22.28 -19.76 -4.69
N THR A 113 22.88 -19.06 -5.66
CA THR A 113 22.45 -18.76 -7.04
C THR A 113 21.79 -19.95 -7.76
N PRO A 114 20.76 -19.71 -8.61
CA PRO A 114 20.98 -19.69 -10.06
C PRO A 114 20.28 -18.44 -10.67
N ASP A 115 21.05 -17.45 -11.10
CA ASP A 115 21.40 -17.19 -12.51
C ASP A 115 20.19 -17.12 -13.43
N SER A 116 19.73 -15.90 -13.69
CA SER A 116 18.94 -15.51 -14.85
C SER A 116 19.04 -13.99 -15.01
N SER A 117 19.96 -13.60 -15.88
CA SER A 117 20.24 -12.23 -16.29
C SER A 117 19.08 -11.64 -17.12
N VAL A 118 18.40 -10.62 -16.59
CA VAL A 118 17.65 -9.65 -17.40
C VAL A 118 18.11 -8.25 -16.99
N SER A 119 18.99 -7.68 -17.81
CA SER A 119 19.48 -6.31 -17.70
C SER A 119 18.41 -5.34 -18.21
N ILE A 120 17.72 -4.66 -17.29
CA ILE A 120 16.98 -3.43 -17.60
C ILE A 120 17.78 -2.26 -17.02
N SER A 121 18.43 -1.49 -17.90
CA SER A 121 19.09 -0.25 -17.54
C SER A 121 18.06 0.75 -17.03
N LYS A 122 18.20 1.19 -15.77
CA LYS A 122 17.44 2.32 -15.23
C LYS A 122 18.02 3.62 -15.81
N PRO A 123 17.21 4.60 -16.26
CA PRO A 123 17.71 5.94 -16.53
C PRO A 123 18.17 6.57 -15.21
N GLN A 124 19.41 7.05 -15.19
CA GLN A 124 20.03 7.67 -14.03
C GLN A 124 19.45 9.09 -13.84
N TYR A 125 18.57 9.25 -12.86
CA TYR A 125 18.00 10.54 -12.51
C TYR A 125 19.01 11.38 -11.72
N ASN A 126 19.38 12.56 -12.26
CA ASN A 126 20.27 13.51 -11.60
C ASN A 126 19.44 14.61 -10.92
N GLN A 127 19.43 14.60 -9.58
CA GLN A 127 18.58 15.48 -8.77
C GLN A 127 18.91 16.98 -8.88
N SER A 128 20.04 17.37 -9.47
CA SER A 128 20.48 18.77 -9.52
C SER A 128 19.78 19.64 -10.57
N ASN A 129 18.92 19.07 -11.44
CA ASN A 129 18.36 19.76 -12.61
C ASN A 129 16.82 19.80 -12.66
N PHE A 130 16.13 19.63 -11.53
CA PHE A 130 14.66 19.54 -11.46
C PHE A 130 13.91 20.65 -12.21
N ALA A 131 14.43 21.88 -12.18
CA ALA A 131 13.79 23.03 -12.83
C ALA A 131 13.88 23.01 -14.37
N ALA A 132 14.93 22.40 -14.93
CA ALA A 132 15.10 22.26 -16.39
C ALA A 132 14.24 21.13 -16.95
N ASP A 133 14.17 19.98 -16.25
CA ASP A 133 13.33 18.83 -16.61
C ASP A 133 11.84 19.19 -16.63
N LEU A 134 11.40 20.07 -15.72
CA LEU A 134 9.99 20.48 -15.63
C LEU A 134 9.56 21.42 -16.77
N ALA A 135 10.51 22.13 -17.38
CA ALA A 135 10.26 22.99 -18.53
C ALA A 135 10.13 22.18 -19.83
N GLU A 136 10.88 21.09 -19.96
CA GLU A 136 10.85 20.17 -21.10
C GLU A 136 9.57 19.32 -21.14
N LEU A 137 9.06 18.92 -19.97
CA LEU A 137 7.77 18.20 -19.85
C LEU A 137 6.54 19.02 -20.25
N LYS A 138 6.63 20.36 -20.26
CA LYS A 138 5.50 21.24 -20.60
C LYS A 138 5.36 21.50 -22.10
N SER A 139 6.34 21.11 -22.93
CA SER A 139 6.27 21.35 -24.39
C SER A 139 5.80 20.14 -25.19
N VAL A 140 5.60 18.98 -24.58
CA VAL A 140 5.13 17.78 -25.29
C VAL A 140 3.61 17.80 -25.36
N LYS A 141 3.06 18.31 -26.47
CA LYS A 141 1.63 18.13 -26.77
C LYS A 141 1.34 16.63 -26.93
N PRO A 142 0.46 16.03 -26.11
CA PRO A 142 0.17 14.61 -26.25
C PRO A 142 -0.53 14.34 -27.58
N LYS A 143 -0.02 13.38 -28.36
CA LYS A 143 -0.68 12.91 -29.59
C LYS A 143 -2.04 12.30 -29.23
N THR A 144 -3.08 12.68 -29.95
CA THR A 144 -4.44 12.18 -29.72
C THR A 144 -4.54 10.71 -30.12
N PHE A 145 -5.52 9.99 -29.57
CA PHE A 145 -5.77 8.57 -29.85
C PHE A 145 -5.78 8.25 -31.35
N TRP A 146 -6.37 9.13 -32.17
CA TRP A 146 -6.43 8.98 -33.62
C TRP A 146 -5.07 9.12 -34.32
N GLN A 147 -4.14 9.91 -33.78
CA GLN A 147 -2.79 10.05 -34.33
C GLN A 147 -1.94 8.78 -34.11
N ARG A 148 -2.20 8.03 -33.04
CA ARG A 148 -1.50 6.75 -32.77
C ARG A 148 -2.01 5.60 -33.64
N LEU A 149 -3.27 5.66 -34.11
CA LEU A 149 -3.89 4.59 -34.89
C LEU A 149 -3.46 4.59 -36.38
N LEU A 150 -3.10 5.75 -36.93
CA LEU A 150 -2.73 5.91 -38.35
C LEU A 150 -1.21 6.01 -38.61
N GLY A 151 -0.37 5.83 -37.58
CA GLY A 151 1.08 5.73 -37.76
C GLY A 151 1.77 6.97 -38.32
N LEU A 152 1.37 8.17 -37.87
CA LEU A 152 2.02 9.46 -38.19
C LEU A 152 2.68 10.08 -36.94
#